data_AF-A0A724XGK9-F1
#
_entry.id   AF-A0A724XGK9-F1
#
_cell.length_a   1.000
_cell.length_b   1.000
_cell.length_c   1.000
_cell.angle_alpha   90.00
_cell.angle_beta   90.00
_cell.angle_gamma   90.00
#
_symmetry.space_group_name_H-M   'P 1'
#
loop_
_entity.id
_entity.type
_entity.pdbx_description
1 polymer ?
#
loop_
_entity_poly.entity_id
_entity_poly.type
_entity_poly.pdbx_seq_one_letter_code
_entity_poly.pdbx_strand_id
1 'polypeptide(L)'
;RAVTVADSPARVKTGALLNLGSDELPEDGTGKTLELATLKALEAQRYSVPMWYPDYDGFYWADGRTLDVEGGDYQCIETLRIVDKAARRVRLLAIGKIADRSLNSTPGSIAAHQTLFARPLREMSTAANINGVSFPGEVKPPQDGDVSIVWKSKKAVDIYIVVRTYEVPLQITISLLLDASLEAAA
;
A
#
# COMPACT_ATOMS: atom_id res chain seq x y z
N ARG A 1 0.85 16.58 -7.72
CA ARG A 1 1.39 15.23 -7.43
C ARG A 1 0.39 14.21 -7.97
N ALA A 2 0.80 13.31 -8.87
CA ALA A 2 -0.11 12.40 -9.58
C ALA A 2 -0.32 11.04 -8.87
N VAL A 3 0.53 10.71 -7.89
CA VAL A 3 0.50 9.44 -7.13
C VAL A 3 0.94 9.66 -5.68
N THR A 4 0.46 8.83 -4.77
CA THR A 4 0.84 8.76 -3.36
C THR A 4 1.81 7.61 -3.11
N VAL A 5 2.18 7.39 -1.84
CA VAL A 5 3.00 6.22 -1.46
C VAL A 5 2.16 4.94 -1.39
N ALA A 6 0.83 5.06 -1.33
CA ALA A 6 -0.10 3.95 -1.20
C ALA A 6 -0.44 3.29 -2.56
N ASP A 7 -0.07 3.92 -3.67
CA ASP A 7 -0.31 3.38 -5.00
C ASP A 7 0.68 2.26 -5.33
N SER A 8 0.15 1.13 -5.80
CA SER A 8 0.97 -0.01 -6.24
C SER A 8 1.91 0.40 -7.40
N PRO A 9 3.13 -0.16 -7.47
CA PRO A 9 3.98 -0.06 -8.66
C PRO A 9 3.29 -0.59 -9.93
N ALA A 10 2.40 -1.59 -9.80
CA ALA A 10 1.70 -2.24 -10.91
C ALA A 10 0.59 -1.39 -11.56
N ARG A 11 0.41 -0.15 -11.11
CA ARG A 11 -0.64 0.74 -11.64
C ARG A 11 -0.47 0.99 -13.15
N VAL A 12 -1.55 0.79 -13.90
CA VAL A 12 -1.63 1.12 -15.33
C VAL A 12 -2.05 2.58 -15.56
N LYS A 13 -2.80 3.17 -14.62
CA LYS A 13 -3.40 4.52 -14.72
C LYS A 13 -2.39 5.64 -15.02
N THR A 14 -1.12 5.48 -14.63
CA THR A 14 -0.09 6.50 -14.89
C THR A 14 0.59 6.38 -16.26
N GLY A 15 0.11 5.47 -17.11
CA GLY A 15 0.70 5.18 -18.41
C GLY A 15 1.82 4.15 -18.34
N ALA A 16 2.24 3.72 -19.52
CA ALA A 16 3.32 2.76 -19.71
C ALA A 16 4.67 3.29 -19.23
N LEU A 17 5.61 2.37 -19.02
CA LEU A 17 7.01 2.68 -18.74
C LEU A 17 7.62 3.46 -19.90
N LEU A 18 8.47 4.42 -19.56
CA LEU A 18 9.13 5.30 -20.50
C LEU A 18 10.60 4.93 -20.62
N ASN A 19 11.19 5.18 -21.79
CA ASN A 19 12.62 5.05 -22.06
C ASN A 19 13.20 3.65 -21.75
N LEU A 20 12.47 2.59 -22.12
CA LEU A 20 12.97 1.20 -22.01
C LEU A 20 14.05 0.86 -23.06
N GLY A 21 14.23 1.72 -24.06
CA GLY A 21 15.21 1.54 -25.14
C GLY A 21 14.66 0.78 -26.34
N SER A 22 13.60 -0.04 -26.15
CA SER A 22 12.81 -0.66 -27.21
C SER A 22 11.35 -0.78 -26.77
N ASP A 23 10.43 -0.69 -27.73
CA ASP A 23 9.01 -0.97 -27.55
C ASP A 23 8.66 -2.41 -27.95
N GLU A 24 9.63 -3.18 -28.45
CA GLU A 24 9.49 -4.59 -28.78
C GLU A 24 9.63 -5.47 -27.54
N LEU A 25 8.98 -6.65 -27.57
CA LEU A 25 9.14 -7.64 -26.50
C LEU A 25 10.60 -8.10 -26.41
N PRO A 26 11.20 -8.16 -25.20
CA PRO A 26 12.58 -8.57 -25.04
C PRO A 26 12.82 -9.99 -25.59
N GLU A 27 13.95 -10.20 -26.23
CA GLU A 27 14.42 -11.52 -26.67
C GLU A 27 15.57 -12.01 -25.79
N ASP A 28 15.68 -13.32 -25.63
CA ASP A 28 16.83 -13.94 -24.94
C ASP A 28 18.07 -14.04 -25.84
N GLY A 29 19.18 -14.56 -25.29
CA GLY A 29 20.44 -14.72 -26.02
C GLY A 29 20.39 -15.69 -27.22
N THR A 30 19.26 -16.39 -27.41
CA THR A 30 18.98 -17.29 -28.54
C THR A 30 17.95 -16.74 -29.52
N GLY A 31 17.47 -15.50 -29.30
CA GLY A 31 16.44 -14.86 -30.13
C GLY A 31 15.01 -15.32 -29.81
N LYS A 32 14.77 -15.97 -28.67
CA LYS A 32 13.41 -16.34 -28.26
C LYS A 32 12.77 -15.18 -27.51
N THR A 33 11.58 -14.77 -27.93
CA THR A 33 10.79 -13.75 -27.25
C THR A 33 10.41 -14.18 -25.83
N LEU A 34 10.56 -13.25 -24.88
CA LEU A 34 10.21 -13.44 -23.48
C LEU A 34 8.70 -13.65 -23.31
N GLU A 35 8.33 -14.70 -22.57
CA GLU A 35 6.94 -15.04 -22.31
C GLU A 35 6.47 -14.52 -20.93
N LEU A 36 5.20 -14.14 -20.82
CA LEU A 36 4.59 -13.77 -19.53
C LEU A 36 4.64 -14.90 -18.49
N ALA A 37 4.67 -16.17 -18.92
CA ALA A 37 4.83 -17.32 -18.03
C ALA A 37 6.19 -17.31 -17.31
N THR A 38 7.27 -16.96 -18.03
CA THR A 38 8.61 -16.80 -17.46
C THR A 38 8.63 -15.67 -16.43
N LEU A 39 8.00 -14.53 -16.75
CA LEU A 39 7.92 -13.39 -15.84
C LEU A 39 7.15 -13.72 -14.56
N LYS A 40 6.03 -14.45 -14.68
CA LYS A 40 5.28 -14.94 -13.50
C LYS A 40 6.12 -15.87 -12.62
N ALA A 41 6.92 -16.76 -13.23
CA ALA A 41 7.81 -17.64 -12.47
C ALA A 41 8.89 -16.85 -11.72
N LEU A 42 9.45 -15.80 -12.33
CA LEU A 42 10.41 -14.91 -11.69
C LEU A 42 9.77 -14.06 -10.57
N GLU A 43 8.58 -13.52 -10.80
CA GLU A 43 7.81 -12.79 -9.78
C GLU A 43 7.48 -13.69 -8.57
N ALA A 44 7.14 -14.95 -8.81
CA ALA A 44 6.93 -15.94 -7.74
C ALA A 44 8.21 -16.19 -6.91
N GLN A 45 9.39 -15.98 -7.51
CA GLN A 45 10.69 -15.98 -6.84
C GLN A 45 11.11 -14.59 -6.33
N ARG A 46 10.18 -13.62 -6.27
CA ARG A 46 10.34 -12.27 -5.71
C ARG A 46 11.25 -11.35 -6.53
N TYR A 47 11.43 -11.63 -7.83
CA TYR A 47 12.05 -10.67 -8.74
C TYR A 47 11.05 -9.59 -9.15
N SER A 48 11.50 -8.34 -9.18
CA SER A 48 10.74 -7.27 -9.83
C SER A 48 10.85 -7.42 -11.34
N VAL A 49 9.72 -7.63 -12.00
CA VAL A 49 9.66 -7.88 -13.43
C VAL A 49 8.73 -6.89 -14.14
N PRO A 50 9.00 -6.58 -15.43
CA PRO A 50 8.00 -5.92 -16.24
C PRO A 50 6.80 -6.85 -16.49
N MET A 51 5.72 -6.30 -17.01
CA MET A 51 4.57 -7.04 -17.51
C MET A 51 3.90 -6.26 -18.64
N TRP A 52 3.12 -6.96 -19.47
CA TRP A 52 2.31 -6.37 -20.52
C TRP A 52 0.97 -7.12 -20.64
N TYR A 53 -0.03 -6.46 -21.21
CA TYR A 53 -1.32 -7.07 -21.50
C TYR A 53 -1.44 -7.30 -23.01
N PRO A 54 -2.05 -8.42 -23.47
CA PRO A 54 -2.18 -8.70 -24.90
C PRO A 54 -2.92 -7.61 -25.68
N ASP A 55 -3.95 -7.01 -25.07
CA ASP A 55 -4.86 -6.06 -25.70
C ASP A 55 -4.69 -4.63 -25.14
N TYR A 56 -3.57 -4.33 -24.49
CA TYR A 56 -3.31 -2.99 -23.93
C TYR A 56 -1.85 -2.59 -24.10
N ASP A 57 -1.63 -1.53 -24.86
CA ASP A 57 -0.29 -1.11 -25.31
C ASP A 57 0.65 -0.73 -24.15
N GLY A 58 1.91 -1.09 -24.35
CA GLY A 58 3.03 -0.69 -23.52
C GLY A 58 3.41 -1.68 -22.40
N PHE A 59 4.54 -1.38 -21.77
CA PHE A 59 5.07 -2.14 -20.65
C PHE A 59 4.68 -1.49 -19.32
N TYR A 60 4.44 -2.32 -18.31
CA TYR A 60 4.11 -1.94 -16.95
C TYR A 60 4.99 -2.72 -15.98
N TRP A 61 4.94 -2.38 -14.69
CA TRP A 61 5.56 -3.22 -13.65
C TRP A 61 4.58 -4.29 -13.19
N ALA A 62 5.09 -5.47 -12.86
CA ALA A 62 4.34 -6.42 -12.03
C ALA A 62 4.18 -5.88 -10.60
N ASP A 63 3.50 -6.65 -9.74
CA ASP A 63 3.34 -6.31 -8.33
C ASP A 63 4.71 -6.08 -7.66
N GLY A 64 4.74 -5.17 -6.68
CA GLY A 64 5.93 -4.86 -5.91
C GLY A 64 6.17 -5.84 -4.78
N ARG A 65 6.24 -7.15 -5.07
CA ARG A 65 6.47 -8.18 -4.04
C ARG A 65 7.82 -7.95 -3.33
N THR A 66 7.82 -8.02 -2.01
CA THR A 66 9.01 -7.82 -1.16
C THR A 66 9.74 -9.13 -0.90
N LEU A 67 10.88 -9.06 -0.19
CA LEU A 67 11.64 -10.21 0.28
C LEU A 67 11.16 -10.76 1.65
N ASP A 68 9.94 -10.42 2.07
CA ASP A 68 9.34 -10.95 3.30
C ASP A 68 9.13 -12.47 3.23
N VAL A 69 8.98 -13.16 4.36
CA VAL A 69 8.73 -14.61 4.39
C VAL A 69 7.34 -14.93 3.86
N GLU A 70 7.11 -16.12 3.33
CA GLU A 70 5.77 -16.51 2.85
C GLU A 70 4.73 -16.40 3.99
N GLY A 71 3.60 -15.76 3.70
CA GLY A 71 2.54 -15.48 4.68
C GLY A 71 2.82 -14.30 5.62
N GLY A 72 3.95 -13.61 5.49
CA GLY A 72 4.26 -12.40 6.26
C GLY A 72 3.38 -11.21 5.87
N ASP A 73 3.19 -10.26 6.80
CA ASP A 73 2.27 -9.12 6.64
C ASP A 73 2.73 -8.11 5.55
N TYR A 74 4.00 -8.13 5.16
CA TYR A 74 4.60 -7.14 4.26
C TYR A 74 4.97 -7.73 2.90
N GLN A 75 4.17 -8.65 2.37
CA GLN A 75 4.43 -9.24 1.04
C GLN A 75 4.49 -8.22 -0.09
N CYS A 76 3.81 -7.08 0.01
CA CYS A 76 3.79 -6.04 -1.03
C CYS A 76 4.35 -4.69 -0.53
N ILE A 77 5.05 -4.01 -1.44
CA ILE A 77 5.81 -2.80 -1.13
C ILE A 77 4.91 -1.60 -0.81
N GLU A 78 3.72 -1.50 -1.40
CA GLU A 78 2.75 -0.44 -1.12
C GLU A 78 2.32 -0.47 0.35
N THR A 79 2.06 -1.65 0.91
CA THR A 79 1.69 -1.80 2.33
C THR A 79 2.86 -1.45 3.23
N LEU A 80 4.06 -1.98 2.94
CA LEU A 80 5.26 -1.71 3.73
C LEU A 80 5.58 -0.21 3.80
N ARG A 81 5.55 0.48 2.65
CA ARG A 81 5.91 1.91 2.58
C ARG A 81 4.92 2.80 3.35
N ILE A 82 3.64 2.44 3.38
CA ILE A 82 2.64 3.16 4.19
C ILE A 82 2.97 3.00 5.68
N VAL A 83 3.24 1.77 6.13
CA VAL A 83 3.53 1.50 7.55
C VAL A 83 4.84 2.16 7.98
N ASP A 84 5.89 2.11 7.15
CA ASP A 84 7.15 2.82 7.40
C ASP A 84 6.96 4.33 7.54
N LYS A 85 6.08 4.91 6.71
CA LYS A 85 5.74 6.34 6.79
C LYS A 85 5.02 6.64 8.11
N ALA A 86 4.05 5.83 8.51
CA ALA A 86 3.34 5.99 9.78
C ALA A 86 4.30 5.86 10.98
N ALA A 87 5.12 4.82 11.00
CA ALA A 87 6.11 4.57 12.05
C ALA A 87 7.07 5.75 12.24
N ARG A 88 7.58 6.32 11.14
CA ARG A 88 8.47 7.49 11.18
C ARG A 88 7.79 8.71 11.79
N ARG A 89 6.53 8.97 11.45
CA ARG A 89 5.76 10.11 12.00
C ARG A 89 5.46 9.93 13.48
N VAL A 90 5.02 8.74 13.89
CA VAL A 90 4.76 8.41 15.31
C VAL A 90 6.05 8.52 16.12
N ARG A 91 7.17 7.99 15.62
CA ARG A 91 8.47 8.02 16.31
C ARG A 91 8.89 9.44 16.69
N LEU A 92 8.70 10.41 15.80
CA LEU A 92 9.02 11.81 16.09
C LEU A 92 8.19 12.37 17.25
N LEU A 93 6.91 11.99 17.36
CA LEU A 93 6.07 12.36 18.51
C LEU A 93 6.54 11.68 19.80
N ALA A 94 6.91 10.40 19.72
CA ALA A 94 7.33 9.62 20.87
C ALA A 94 8.66 10.10 21.46
N ILE A 95 9.63 10.50 20.62
CA ILE A 95 10.91 11.07 21.09
C ILE A 95 10.67 12.31 21.96
N GLY A 96 9.74 13.18 21.56
CA GLY A 96 9.37 14.36 22.35
C GLY A 96 8.73 14.06 23.70
N LYS A 97 8.43 12.79 24.01
CA LYS A 97 7.83 12.34 25.28
C LYS A 97 8.81 11.65 26.21
N ILE A 98 10.07 11.48 25.82
CA ILE A 98 11.11 10.98 26.71
C ILE A 98 11.30 11.98 27.85
N ALA A 99 11.20 11.50 29.10
CA ALA A 99 11.27 12.30 30.33
C ALA A 99 10.22 13.42 30.47
N ASP A 100 9.17 13.44 29.63
CA ASP A 100 8.06 14.37 29.75
C ASP A 100 6.99 13.82 30.72
N ARG A 101 6.87 14.44 31.89
CA ARG A 101 5.90 14.03 32.94
C ARG A 101 4.43 14.15 32.51
N SER A 102 4.13 14.87 31.42
CA SER A 102 2.77 14.93 30.88
C SER A 102 2.31 13.56 30.39
N LEU A 103 3.23 12.71 29.91
CA LEU A 103 2.99 11.29 29.68
C LEU A 103 3.26 10.51 30.96
N ASN A 104 2.19 10.17 31.67
CA ASN A 104 2.18 9.35 32.88
C ASN A 104 1.05 8.31 32.86
N SER A 105 0.97 7.49 33.91
CA SER A 105 0.03 6.36 34.02
C SER A 105 -1.38 6.74 34.46
N THR A 106 -1.71 8.02 34.61
CA THR A 106 -3.08 8.43 34.91
C THR A 106 -3.99 8.25 33.69
N PRO A 107 -5.29 7.91 33.87
CA PRO A 107 -6.20 7.72 32.75
C PRO A 107 -6.30 8.91 31.80
N GLY A 108 -6.34 10.14 32.34
CA GLY A 108 -6.42 11.36 31.53
C GLY A 108 -5.17 11.60 30.68
N SER A 109 -3.98 11.32 31.24
CA SER A 109 -2.72 11.37 30.48
C SER A 109 -2.72 10.33 29.35
N ILE A 110 -3.10 9.08 29.65
CA ILE A 110 -3.13 8.00 28.67
C ILE A 110 -4.07 8.36 27.50
N ALA A 111 -5.30 8.81 27.79
CA ALA A 111 -6.27 9.20 26.77
C ALA A 111 -5.76 10.36 25.88
N ALA A 112 -5.15 11.38 26.49
CA ALA A 112 -4.57 12.50 25.75
C ALA A 112 -3.42 12.05 24.83
N HIS A 113 -2.58 11.12 25.30
CA HIS A 113 -1.45 10.62 24.51
C HIS A 113 -1.86 9.58 23.46
N GLN A 114 -2.90 8.79 23.69
CA GLN A 114 -3.51 7.96 22.65
C GLN A 114 -4.00 8.84 21.50
N THR A 115 -4.68 9.94 21.81
CA THR A 115 -5.11 10.94 20.82
C THR A 115 -3.95 11.57 20.07
N LEU A 116 -2.84 11.88 20.77
CA LEU A 116 -1.61 12.42 20.18
C LEU A 116 -0.96 11.43 19.21
N PHE A 117 -0.77 10.18 19.61
CA PHE A 117 -0.11 9.15 18.79
C PHE A 117 -1.00 8.63 17.67
N ALA A 118 -2.33 8.77 17.77
CA ALA A 118 -3.26 8.52 16.66
C ALA A 118 -3.28 9.65 15.61
N ARG A 119 -2.74 10.85 15.92
CA ARG A 119 -2.77 12.00 15.01
C ARG A 119 -2.16 11.71 13.63
N PRO A 120 -0.97 11.08 13.50
CA PRO A 120 -0.42 10.75 12.19
C PRO A 120 -1.34 9.86 11.35
N LEU A 121 -2.04 8.91 11.97
CA LEU A 121 -2.97 8.02 11.27
C LEU A 121 -4.22 8.78 10.82
N ARG A 122 -4.77 9.67 11.65
CA ARG A 122 -5.90 10.55 11.26
C ARG A 122 -5.54 11.43 10.07
N GLU A 123 -4.37 12.06 10.10
CA GLU A 123 -3.85 12.86 8.98
C GLU A 123 -3.68 12.01 7.71
N MET A 124 -3.12 10.80 7.83
CA MET A 124 -2.93 9.89 6.69
C MET A 124 -4.24 9.30 6.18
N SER A 125 -5.31 9.24 6.99
CA SER A 125 -6.62 8.76 6.56
C SER A 125 -7.47 9.78 5.81
N THR A 126 -7.04 11.05 5.83
CA THR A 126 -7.79 12.12 5.17
C THR A 126 -7.55 12.06 3.66
N ALA A 127 -8.64 12.03 2.89
CA ALA A 127 -8.57 12.11 1.44
C ALA A 127 -7.92 13.44 1.01
N ALA A 128 -7.07 13.39 -0.01
CA ALA A 128 -6.37 14.55 -0.53
C ALA A 128 -6.86 14.87 -1.94
N ASN A 129 -7.24 16.12 -2.18
CA ASN A 129 -7.49 16.61 -3.54
C ASN A 129 -6.21 17.24 -4.07
N ILE A 130 -5.65 16.68 -5.13
CA ILE A 130 -4.43 17.18 -5.76
C ILE A 130 -4.72 17.41 -7.23
N ASN A 131 -4.61 18.66 -7.69
CA ASN A 131 -4.87 19.03 -9.09
C ASN A 131 -6.25 18.56 -9.60
N GLY A 132 -7.30 18.66 -8.76
CA GLY A 132 -8.65 18.22 -9.10
C GLY A 132 -8.90 16.70 -9.06
N VAL A 133 -7.88 15.90 -8.72
CA VAL A 133 -8.03 14.45 -8.52
C VAL A 133 -8.14 14.14 -7.04
N SER A 134 -9.21 13.46 -6.65
CA SER A 134 -9.41 12.97 -5.28
C SER A 134 -8.63 11.67 -5.09
N PHE A 135 -7.73 11.67 -4.10
CA PHE A 135 -7.01 10.50 -3.62
C PHE A 135 -7.62 10.06 -2.29
N PRO A 136 -7.93 8.76 -2.12
CA PRO A 136 -8.28 8.25 -0.80
C PRO A 136 -7.11 8.47 0.18
N GLY A 137 -7.42 8.43 1.48
CA GLY A 137 -6.37 8.38 2.51
C GLY A 137 -5.43 7.19 2.29
N GLU A 138 -4.19 7.31 2.74
CA GLU A 138 -3.20 6.23 2.65
C GLU A 138 -3.50 5.08 3.65
N VAL A 139 -4.24 5.38 4.72
CA VAL A 139 -4.71 4.41 5.74
C VAL A 139 -6.18 4.61 6.02
N LYS A 140 -6.87 3.57 6.52
CA LYS A 140 -8.21 3.71 7.09
C LYS A 140 -8.14 4.54 8.39
N PRO A 141 -9.19 5.30 8.74
CA PRO A 141 -9.22 6.04 10.00
C PRO A 141 -8.93 5.12 11.19
N PRO A 142 -8.09 5.54 12.16
CA PRO A 142 -7.86 4.75 13.36
C PRO A 142 -9.15 4.65 14.19
N GLN A 143 -9.33 3.50 14.83
CA GLN A 143 -10.45 3.16 15.71
C GLN A 143 -10.03 3.27 17.18
N ASP A 144 -11.02 3.33 18.06
CA ASP A 144 -10.79 3.24 19.50
C ASP A 144 -10.05 1.94 19.84
N GLY A 145 -8.99 2.04 20.63
CA GLY A 145 -8.13 0.91 21.00
C GLY A 145 -6.97 0.65 20.04
N ASP A 146 -6.92 1.27 18.85
CA ASP A 146 -5.79 1.10 17.93
C ASP A 146 -4.48 1.66 18.48
N VAL A 147 -4.54 2.58 19.43
CA VAL A 147 -3.37 3.05 20.18
C VAL A 147 -3.52 2.60 21.63
N SER A 148 -2.60 1.77 22.10
CA SER A 148 -2.55 1.31 23.48
C SER A 148 -1.23 1.71 24.13
N ILE A 149 -1.30 2.25 25.35
CA ILE A 149 -0.15 2.70 26.12
C ILE A 149 -0.07 1.86 27.39
N VAL A 150 1.01 1.09 27.54
CA VAL A 150 1.19 0.15 28.65
C VAL A 150 2.46 0.49 29.41
N TRP A 151 2.32 0.92 30.66
CA TRP A 151 3.46 1.16 31.54
C TRP A 151 4.05 -0.16 32.03
N LYS A 152 5.33 -0.39 31.74
CA LYS A 152 6.08 -1.58 32.16
C LYS A 152 6.79 -1.36 33.49
N SER A 153 7.14 -0.11 33.78
CA SER A 153 7.71 0.34 35.06
C SER A 153 7.50 1.83 35.24
N LYS A 154 8.04 2.45 36.30
CA LYS A 154 8.03 3.91 36.47
C LYS A 154 8.81 4.69 35.39
N LYS A 155 9.62 4.00 34.56
CA LYS A 155 10.50 4.62 33.55
C LYS A 155 10.38 4.01 32.16
N ALA A 156 9.55 2.98 32.00
CA ALA A 156 9.41 2.25 30.74
C ALA A 156 7.93 2.14 30.37
N VAL A 157 7.62 2.50 29.13
CA VAL A 157 6.27 2.49 28.57
C VAL A 157 6.33 1.93 27.15
N ASP A 158 5.42 1.01 26.84
CA ASP A 158 5.22 0.45 25.52
C ASP A 158 4.02 1.15 24.88
N ILE A 159 4.14 1.50 23.60
CA ILE A 159 3.05 2.09 22.81
C ILE A 159 2.81 1.16 21.63
N TYR A 160 1.62 0.55 21.60
CA TYR A 160 1.18 -0.33 20.52
C TYR A 160 0.26 0.46 19.59
N ILE A 161 0.46 0.31 18.29
CA ILE A 161 -0.32 1.02 17.27
C ILE A 161 -0.76 0.04 16.18
N VAL A 162 -2.04 0.05 15.86
CA VAL A 162 -2.64 -0.69 14.74
C VAL A 162 -2.77 0.24 13.53
N VAL A 163 -2.31 -0.23 12.36
CA VAL A 163 -2.43 0.48 11.09
C VAL A 163 -3.24 -0.39 10.13
N ARG A 164 -4.21 0.20 9.44
CA ARG A 164 -5.02 -0.49 8.42
C ARG A 164 -4.92 0.26 7.11
N THR A 165 -4.57 -0.42 6.04
CA THR A 165 -4.50 0.15 4.68
C THR A 165 -5.82 -0.05 3.93
N TYR A 166 -6.00 0.69 2.82
CA TYR A 166 -7.06 0.41 1.86
C TYR A 166 -6.62 -0.65 0.86
N GLU A 167 -7.61 -1.32 0.28
CA GLU A 167 -7.45 -2.33 -0.75
C GLU A 167 -7.00 -1.70 -2.08
N VAL A 168 -6.07 -2.36 -2.78
CA VAL A 168 -5.63 -1.99 -4.13
C VAL A 168 -5.84 -3.21 -5.04
N PRO A 169 -6.74 -3.14 -6.04
CA PRO A 169 -6.99 -4.29 -6.91
C PRO A 169 -5.85 -4.47 -7.91
N LEU A 170 -5.21 -5.65 -7.88
CA LEU A 170 -4.19 -6.07 -8.86
C LEU A 170 -4.76 -7.00 -9.94
N GLN A 171 -5.95 -7.54 -9.70
CA GLN A 171 -6.69 -8.37 -10.64
C GLN A 171 -8.16 -7.96 -10.61
N ILE A 172 -8.78 -7.88 -11.79
CA ILE A 172 -10.20 -7.60 -11.94
C ILE A 172 -10.77 -8.68 -12.85
N THR A 173 -11.84 -9.35 -12.40
CA THR A 173 -12.61 -10.30 -13.20
C THR A 173 -13.96 -9.67 -13.51
N ILE A 174 -14.33 -9.61 -14.78
CA ILE A 174 -15.63 -9.12 -15.24
C ILE A 174 -16.37 -10.29 -15.88
N SER A 175 -17.58 -10.56 -15.40
CA SER A 175 -18.47 -11.58 -15.97
C SER A 175 -19.68 -10.89 -16.58
N LEU A 176 -19.96 -11.19 -17.85
CA LEU A 176 -21.09 -10.66 -18.59
C LEU A 176 -22.04 -11.80 -18.93
N LEU A 177 -23.32 -11.63 -18.63
CA LEU A 177 -24.39 -12.52 -19.08
C LEU A 177 -25.24 -11.76 -20.09
N LEU A 178 -25.43 -12.36 -21.26
CA LEU A 178 -26.39 -11.89 -22.26
C LEU A 178 -27.77 -12.45 -21.92
N ASP A 179 -28.69 -11.59 -21.50
CA ASP A 179 -30.09 -11.93 -21.37
C ASP A 179 -30.83 -11.62 -22.68
N ALA A 180 -31.14 -12.66 -23.45
CA ALA A 180 -31.90 -12.58 -24.70
C ALA A 180 -33.36 -13.02 -24.53
N SER A 181 -33.85 -13.16 -23.29
CA SER A 181 -35.20 -13.69 -23.03
C SER A 181 -36.33 -12.81 -23.57
N LEU A 182 -36.06 -11.56 -23.93
CA LEU A 182 -37.02 -10.60 -24.49
C LEU A 182 -37.02 -10.53 -26.04
N GLU A 183 -36.13 -11.24 -26.75
CA GLU A 183 -36.08 -11.18 -28.23
C GLU A 183 -37.08 -12.10 -28.94
N ALA A 184 -37.75 -13.01 -28.23
CA ALA A 184 -38.73 -13.93 -28.83
C ALA A 184 -40.13 -13.31 -29.07
N ALA A 185 -40.30 -12.01 -28.87
CA ALA A 185 -41.59 -11.31 -28.96
C ALA A 185 -41.71 -10.31 -30.14
N ALA A 186 -40.79 -10.32 -31.10
CA ALA A 186 -40.83 -9.47 -32.30
C ALA A 186 -41.00 -10.28 -33.60
#